data_AF-F1CZR3-F1
#
_entry.id   AF-F1CZR3-F1
#
_cell.length_a   1.000
_cell.length_b   1.000
_cell.length_c   1.000
_cell.angle_alpha   90.00
_cell.angle_beta   90.00
_cell.angle_gamma   90.00
#
_symmetry.space_group_name_H-M   'P 1'
#
loop_
_entity.id
_entity.type
_entity.pdbx_description
1 polymer ?
#
loop_
_entity_poly.entity_id
_entity_poly.type
_entity_poly.pdbx_seq_one_letter_code
_entity_poly.pdbx_strand_id
1 'polypeptide(L)' 'MKSLLALMLVVVISTAILADDDDDYMRLPGKTCEDAPPCPDNRTCEMAPPRCNSGTCGTDPVPTCGKKKP' A
#
# COMPACT_ATOMS: atom_id res chain seq x y z
N MET A 1 -14.36 -52.49 2.65
CA MET A 1 -14.80 -51.82 1.40
C MET A 1 -15.79 -50.73 1.77
N LYS A 2 -15.54 -49.51 1.27
CA LYS A 2 -16.44 -48.36 1.17
C LYS A 2 -16.62 -47.52 2.46
N SER A 3 -16.55 -46.20 2.25
CA SER A 3 -17.05 -45.13 3.12
C SER A 3 -16.07 -44.44 4.08
N LEU A 4 -15.08 -43.76 3.50
CA LEU A 4 -14.59 -42.47 4.01
C LEU A 4 -14.44 -41.55 2.78
N LEU A 5 -15.55 -41.22 2.10
CA LEU A 5 -16.20 -39.92 2.26
C LEU A 5 -15.14 -38.81 2.38
N ALA A 6 -14.65 -38.32 1.24
CA ALA A 6 -15.27 -37.17 0.57
C ALA A 6 -15.25 -35.90 1.44
N LEU A 7 -14.13 -35.63 2.11
CA LEU A 7 -13.94 -34.42 2.93
C LEU A 7 -12.54 -33.84 2.72
N MET A 8 -12.24 -33.48 1.48
CA MET A 8 -11.17 -32.53 1.18
C MET A 8 -11.67 -31.58 0.09
N LEU A 9 -12.78 -30.89 0.39
CA LEU A 9 -13.02 -29.57 -0.19
C LEU A 9 -11.96 -28.66 0.43
N VAL A 10 -10.77 -28.64 -0.18
CA VAL A 10 -9.75 -27.65 0.15
C VAL A 10 -10.33 -26.33 -0.34
N VAL A 11 -10.87 -25.59 0.63
CA VAL A 11 -11.31 -24.22 0.53
C VAL A 11 -10.10 -23.38 0.16
N VAL A 12 -9.82 -23.27 -1.14
CA VAL A 12 -8.89 -22.28 -1.67
C VAL A 12 -9.70 -20.99 -1.80
N ILE A 13 -10.03 -20.39 -0.65
CA ILE A 13 -10.30 -18.96 -0.59
C ILE A 13 -8.93 -18.30 -0.79
N SER A 14 -8.51 -18.20 -2.04
CA SER A 14 -7.42 -17.31 -2.41
C SER A 14 -7.88 -15.93 -2.00
N THR A 15 -7.25 -15.41 -0.96
CA THR A 15 -7.33 -14.02 -0.54
C THR A 15 -7.18 -13.16 -1.78
N ALA A 16 -8.29 -12.54 -2.22
CA ALA A 16 -8.20 -11.44 -3.15
C ALA A 16 -7.35 -10.39 -2.44
N ILE A 17 -6.07 -10.31 -2.82
CA ILE A 17 -5.23 -9.15 -2.53
C ILE A 17 -6.00 -8.01 -3.20
N LEU A 18 -6.72 -7.23 -2.39
CA LEU A 18 -7.14 -5.90 -2.80
C LEU A 18 -5.84 -5.13 -2.96
N ALA A 19 -5.26 -5.23 -4.15
CA ALA A 19 -4.34 -4.21 -4.64
C ALA A 19 -5.20 -2.95 -4.69
N ASP A 20 -5.11 -2.18 -3.62
CA ASP A 20 -5.68 -0.86 -3.51
C ASP A 20 -5.16 -0.05 -4.71
N ASP A 21 -6.08 0.23 -5.62
CA ASP A 21 -5.93 1.00 -6.86
C ASP A 21 -5.53 2.45 -6.47
N ASP A 22 -4.28 2.62 -6.09
CA ASP A 22 -3.71 3.89 -5.61
C ASP A 22 -2.55 4.29 -6.53
N ASP A 23 -2.87 4.44 -7.81
CA ASP A 23 -1.96 4.81 -8.90
C ASP A 23 -1.21 6.15 -8.70
N ASP A 24 -1.42 6.84 -7.58
CA ASP A 24 -0.79 8.11 -7.25
C ASP A 24 0.15 8.06 -6.03
N TYR A 25 0.30 6.92 -5.33
CA TYR A 25 1.20 6.88 -4.16
C TYR A 25 2.66 7.03 -4.58
N MET A 26 3.22 8.20 -4.30
CA MET A 26 4.63 8.49 -4.57
C MET A 26 5.32 8.96 -3.29
N ARG A 27 6.00 8.03 -2.61
CA ARG A 27 6.87 8.37 -1.49
C ARG A 27 8.09 9.13 -1.99
N LEU A 28 8.38 10.25 -1.34
CA LEU A 28 9.57 11.04 -1.61
C LEU A 28 10.74 10.56 -0.72
N PRO A 29 11.99 10.71 -1.21
CA PRO A 29 13.15 10.56 -0.35
C PRO A 29 13.22 11.71 0.67
N GLY A 30 13.69 11.41 1.88
CA GLY A 30 13.79 12.40 2.97
C GLY A 30 13.02 11.99 4.23
N LYS A 31 13.14 12.80 5.28
CA LYS A 31 12.38 12.66 6.53
C LYS A 31 11.18 13.60 6.63
N THR A 32 11.23 14.74 5.95
CA THR A 32 10.22 15.79 5.97
C THR A 32 9.93 16.28 4.55
N CYS A 33 8.82 16.98 4.34
CA CYS A 33 8.53 17.65 3.07
C CYS A 33 9.46 18.84 2.78
N GLU A 34 10.14 19.39 3.78
CA GLU A 34 11.09 20.50 3.63
C GLU A 34 12.43 20.04 3.05
N ASP A 35 12.83 18.80 3.39
CA ASP A 35 14.04 18.16 2.88
C ASP A 35 13.80 17.35 1.59
N ALA A 36 12.52 17.10 1.26
CA ALA A 36 12.14 16.29 0.13
C ALA A 36 12.19 17.08 -1.18
N PRO A 37 12.51 16.43 -2.32
CA PRO A 37 12.40 17.08 -3.62
C PRO A 37 10.94 17.44 -3.93
N PRO A 38 10.70 18.45 -4.77
CA PRO A 38 9.34 18.83 -5.16
C PRO A 38 8.65 17.70 -5.93
N CYS A 39 7.35 17.56 -5.69
CA CYS A 39 6.55 16.58 -6.41
C CYS A 39 6.36 16.95 -7.89
N PRO A 40 6.32 15.95 -8.80
CA PRO A 40 5.94 16.19 -10.18
C PRO A 40 4.46 16.63 -10.28
N ASP A 41 4.10 17.23 -11.40
CA ASP A 41 2.74 17.71 -11.71
C ASP A 41 2.21 18.78 -10.74
N ASN A 42 3.12 19.53 -10.10
CA ASN A 42 2.79 20.56 -9.11
C ASN A 42 1.92 20.02 -7.95
N ARG A 43 2.06 18.73 -7.63
CA ARG A 43 1.39 18.10 -6.50
C ARG A 43 1.97 18.65 -5.19
N THR A 44 1.14 18.76 -4.17
CA THR A 44 1.60 19.18 -2.84
C THR A 44 2.32 18.01 -2.16
N CYS A 45 3.45 18.27 -1.49
CA CYS A 45 4.03 17.28 -0.59
C CYS A 45 3.22 17.22 0.71
N GLU A 46 2.92 16.01 1.15
CA GLU A 46 2.15 15.73 2.36
C GLU A 46 2.88 14.65 3.18
N MET A 47 2.92 14.83 4.50
CA MET A 47 3.43 13.79 5.41
C MET A 47 2.31 12.78 5.65
N ALA A 48 2.45 11.58 5.09
CA ALA A 48 1.42 10.55 5.12
C ALA A 48 1.93 9.27 5.79
N PRO A 49 1.04 8.43 6.35
CA PRO A 49 1.42 7.11 6.81
C PRO A 49 2.11 6.30 5.70
N PRO A 50 3.19 5.57 5.99
CA PRO A 50 3.86 4.76 4.99
C PRO A 50 2.93 3.64 4.53
N ARG A 51 2.84 3.42 3.21
CA ARG A 51 2.16 2.24 2.68
C ARG A 51 3.01 1.00 2.93
N CYS A 52 2.40 -0.01 3.54
CA CYS A 52 3.11 -1.17 4.04
C CYS A 52 2.73 -2.40 3.23
N ASN A 53 3.69 -2.87 2.44
CA ASN A 53 3.46 -3.95 1.46
C ASN A 53 3.79 -5.36 1.99
N SER A 54 4.49 -5.48 3.12
CA SER A 54 4.65 -6.71 3.93
C SER A 54 5.68 -6.45 5.04
N GLY A 55 5.29 -6.59 6.32
CA GLY A 55 6.22 -6.51 7.47
C GLY A 55 5.86 -5.44 8.51
N THR A 56 6.84 -5.05 9.34
CA THR A 56 6.69 -3.96 10.32
C THR A 56 6.52 -2.63 9.61
N CYS A 57 5.29 -2.15 9.61
CA CYS A 57 4.95 -0.81 9.14
C CYS A 57 5.51 0.22 10.11
N GLY A 58 6.33 1.15 9.63
CA GLY A 58 6.70 2.32 10.43
C GLY A 58 5.43 3.11 10.78
N THR A 59 5.31 3.57 12.02
CA THR A 59 4.20 4.47 12.40
C THR A 59 4.50 5.93 12.05
N ASP A 60 5.77 6.23 11.78
CA ASP A 60 6.21 7.58 11.48
C ASP A 60 5.75 8.00 10.10
N PRO A 61 5.07 9.16 9.97
CA PRO A 61 4.70 9.73 8.70
C PRO A 61 5.94 9.96 7.81
N VAL A 62 5.79 9.70 6.52
CA VAL A 62 6.83 9.87 5.51
C VAL A 62 6.39 10.88 4.45
N PRO A 63 7.33 11.66 3.89
CA PRO A 63 7.00 12.62 2.84
C PRO A 63 6.51 11.87 1.60
N THR A 64 5.34 12.26 1.12
CA THR A 64 4.63 11.62 0.03
C THR A 64 3.99 12.69 -0.84
N CYS A 65 3.91 12.49 -2.15
CA CYS A 65 3.12 13.37 -3.00
C CYS A 65 1.64 13.13 -2.77
N GLY A 66 0.91 14.21 -2.52
CA GLY A 66 -0.54 14.21 -2.45
C GLY A 66 -1.17 13.83 -3.78
N LYS A 67 -2.49 13.62 -3.76
CA LYS A 67 -3.25 13.20 -4.95
C LYS A 67 -3.10 14.22 -6.07
N LYS A 68 -3.11 13.73 -7.31
CA LYS A 68 -3.19 14.60 -8.48
C LYS A 68 -4.51 15.37 -8.41
N LYS A 69 -4.42 16.70 -8.42
CA LYS A 69 -5.61 17.54 -8.52
C LYS A 69 -6.22 17.38 -9.92
N PRO A 70 -7.55 17.23 -10.04
CA PRO A 70 -8.23 17.09 -11.33
C PRO A 70 -8.08 18.34 -12.20
#